data_AF-A0A2V9AD13-F1
#
_entry.id   AF-A0A2V9AD13-F1
#
_cell.length_a   1.000
_cell.length_b   1.000
_cell.length_c   1.000
_cell.angle_alpha   90.00
_cell.angle_beta   90.00
_cell.angle_gamma   90.00
#
_symmetry.space_group_name_H-M   'P 1'
#
loop_
_entity.id
_entity.type
_entity.pdbx_description
1 polymer ?
#
loop_
_entity_poly.entity_id
_entity_poly.type
_entity_poly.pdbx_seq_one_letter_code
_entity_poly.pdbx_strand_id
1 'polypeptide(L)' 'MTERLPMEINVRESGEVSILDVHGRLTIGEPSDQLYGALQSVVKKGIRKVIVGLNSTPQIDSSGLSTLVRISIQLAREG' A
#
# COMPACT_ATOMS: atom_id res chain seq x y z
N MET A 1 27.04 5.34 1.05
CA MET A 1 26.05 5.05 2.11
C MET A 1 24.69 5.30 1.50
N THR A 2 23.91 4.26 1.19
CA THR A 2 22.54 4.44 0.67
C THR A 2 21.67 4.76 1.87
N GLU A 3 21.26 6.01 2.04
CA GLU A 3 20.40 6.40 3.16
C GLU A 3 19.14 5.52 3.17
N ARG A 4 18.80 5.00 4.34
CA ARG A 4 17.53 4.31 4.55
C ARG A 4 16.46 5.38 4.65
N LEU A 5 15.95 5.86 3.51
CA LEU A 5 14.74 6.67 3.51
C LEU A 5 13.62 5.87 4.19
N PRO A 6 12.94 6.43 5.20
CA PRO A 6 11.80 5.79 5.85
C PRO A 6 10.68 5.59 4.81
N MET A 7 9.83 4.58 5.04
CA MET A 7 8.66 4.43 4.20
C MET A 7 7.62 5.47 4.61
N GLU A 8 7.04 6.15 3.63
CA GLU A 8 5.96 7.12 3.83
C GLU A 8 4.79 6.75 2.93
N ILE A 9 3.58 6.86 3.46
CA ILE A 9 2.34 6.58 2.73
C ILE A 9 1.43 7.79 2.86
N ASN A 10 1.15 8.43 1.74
CA ASN A 10 0.16 9.50 1.65
C ASN A 10 -1.15 8.92 1.11
N VAL A 11 -2.24 9.09 1.86
CA VAL A 11 -3.56 8.64 1.44
C VAL A 11 -4.39 9.84 1.02
N ARG A 12 -4.92 9.81 -0.20
CA ARG A 12 -5.80 10.85 -0.73
C ARG A 12 -7.02 10.23 -1.40
N GLU A 13 -8.15 10.91 -1.29
CA GLU A 13 -9.42 10.44 -1.83
C GLU A 13 -9.78 11.25 -3.08
N SER A 14 -10.30 10.57 -4.09
CA SER A 14 -10.76 11.17 -5.35
C SER A 14 -12.08 10.52 -5.74
N GLY A 15 -13.18 11.11 -5.29
CA GLY A 15 -14.51 10.52 -5.42
C GLY A 15 -14.60 9.20 -4.66
N GLU A 16 -14.96 8.12 -5.35
CA GLU A 16 -15.07 6.77 -4.75
C GLU A 16 -13.72 6.02 -4.68
N VAL A 17 -12.63 6.64 -5.14
CA VAL A 17 -11.31 6.01 -5.24
C VAL A 17 -10.40 6.54 -4.14
N SER A 18 -9.78 5.62 -3.38
CA SER A 18 -8.67 5.96 -2.49
C SER A 18 -7.34 5.70 -3.19
N ILE A 19 -6.44 6.67 -3.12
CA ILE A 19 -5.12 6.64 -3.75
C ILE A 19 -4.08 6.65 -2.63
N LEU A 20 -3.23 5.63 -2.59
CA LEU A 20 -2.10 5.52 -1.67
C LEU A 20 -0.81 5.75 -2.44
N ASP A 21 -0.18 6.89 -2.23
CA ASP A 21 1.13 7.21 -2.78
C ASP A 21 2.22 6.70 -1.83
N VAL A 22 2.99 5.70 -2.27
CA VAL A 22 4.01 4.99 -1.47
C VAL A 22 5.41 5.47 -1.83
N HIS A 23 6.13 5.96 -0.84
CA HIS A 23 7.49 6.47 -0.97
C HIS A 23 8.44 5.64 -0.11
N GLY A 24 9.63 5.34 -0.64
CA GLY A 24 10.63 4.55 0.08
C GLY A 24 10.59 3.07 -0.29
N ARG A 25 11.22 2.21 0.52
CA ARG A 25 11.37 0.78 0.17
C ARG A 25 10.24 -0.06 0.74
N LEU A 26 9.63 -0.89 -0.09
CA LEU A 26 8.60 -1.84 0.32
C LEU A 26 9.21 -3.24 0.48
N THR A 27 9.86 -3.44 1.62
CA THR A 27 10.54 -4.69 1.97
C THR A 27 9.90 -5.37 3.17
N ILE A 28 10.32 -6.61 3.45
CA ILE A 28 9.93 -7.36 4.63
C ILE A 28 10.08 -6.55 5.94
N GLY A 29 9.09 -6.71 6.82
CA GLY A 29 9.04 -6.08 8.14
C GLY A 29 8.14 -4.84 8.15
N GLU A 30 8.57 -3.82 8.91
CA GLU A 30 7.79 -2.60 9.16
C GLU A 30 7.22 -1.94 7.89
N PRO A 31 7.95 -1.82 6.76
CA PRO A 31 7.39 -1.21 5.56
C PRO A 31 6.19 -1.99 5.00
N SER A 32 6.30 -3.32 4.90
CA SER A 32 5.16 -4.16 4.46
C SER A 32 3.97 -4.07 5.42
N ASP A 33 4.21 -4.03 6.73
CA ASP A 33 3.15 -3.95 7.75
C ASP A 33 2.42 -2.61 7.71
N GLN A 34 3.16 -1.51 7.53
CA GLN A 34 2.61 -0.16 7.38
C GLN A 34 1.71 -0.06 6.13
N LEU A 35 2.14 -0.60 4.98
CA LEU A 35 1.31 -0.64 3.77
C LEU A 35 0.04 -1.46 3.98
N TYR A 36 0.17 -2.65 4.61
CA TYR A 36 -0.97 -3.50 4.90
C TYR A 36 -1.98 -2.79 5.81
N GLY A 37 -1.51 -2.11 6.86
CA GLY A 37 -2.36 -1.35 7.78
C GLY A 37 -3.08 -0.17 7.12
N ALA A 38 -2.39 0.57 6.25
CA ALA A 38 -2.98 1.66 5.48
C ALA A 38 -4.08 1.14 4.53
N LEU A 39 -3.81 0.07 3.78
CA LEU A 39 -4.79 -0.55 2.89
C LEU A 39 -5.98 -1.13 3.65
N GLN A 40 -5.75 -1.83 4.76
CA GLN A 40 -6.84 -2.32 5.61
C GLN A 40 -7.75 -1.20 6.11
N SER A 41 -7.18 -0.05 6.49
CA SER A 41 -7.95 1.10 6.96
C SER A 41 -8.88 1.62 5.87
N VAL A 42 -8.42 1.66 4.62
CA VAL A 42 -9.24 2.04 3.45
C VAL A 42 -10.36 1.02 3.21
N VAL A 43 -10.06 -0.27 3.24
CA VAL A 43 -11.07 -1.33 3.06
C VAL A 43 -12.13 -1.29 4.17
N LYS A 44 -11.73 -1.07 5.43
CA LYS A 44 -12.65 -0.95 6.58
C LYS A 44 -13.59 0.26 6.49
N LYS A 45 -13.19 1.32 5.79
CA LYS A 45 -14.06 2.47 5.47
C LYS A 45 -15.13 2.15 4.42
N GLY A 46 -15.14 0.93 3.87
CA GLY A 46 -16.05 0.53 2.79
C GLY A 46 -15.59 0.94 1.40
N ILE A 47 -14.39 1.52 1.26
CA ILE A 47 -13.84 1.91 -0.04
C ILE A 47 -13.39 0.66 -0.78
N ARG A 48 -13.88 0.50 -2.02
CA ARG A 48 -13.61 -0.67 -2.87
C ARG A 48 -12.70 -0.38 -4.06
N LYS A 49 -12.57 0.89 -4.45
CA LYS A 49 -11.69 1.31 -5.54
C LYS A 49 -10.42 1.89 -4.95
N VAL A 50 -9.30 1.22 -5.18
CA VAL A 50 -8.00 1.59 -4.61
C VAL A 50 -6.96 1.67 -5.71
N ILE A 51 -6.15 2.73 -5.70
CA ILE A 51 -4.95 2.88 -6.52
C ILE A 51 -3.76 2.93 -5.57
N VAL A 52 -2.71 2.16 -5.86
CA VAL A 52 -1.44 2.22 -5.14
C VAL A 52 -0.37 2.78 -6.07
N GLY A 53 0.10 3.99 -5.79
CA GLY A 53 1.17 4.66 -6.53
C GLY A 53 2.54 4.20 -6.04
N LEU A 54 3.31 3.53 -6.90
CA LEU A 54 4.64 2.99 -6.58
C LEU A 54 5.79 3.75 -7.28
N ASN A 55 5.49 4.92 -7.88
CA ASN A 55 6.45 5.71 -8.66
C ASN A 55 7.68 6.15 -7.86
N SER A 56 7.56 6.24 -6.53
CA SER A 56 8.64 6.62 -5.60
C SER A 56 9.09 5.46 -4.72
N THR A 57 8.87 4.22 -5.18
CA THR A 57 9.24 2.99 -4.46
C THR A 57 10.41 2.29 -5.17
N PRO A 58 11.67 2.64 -4.88
CA PRO A 58 12.85 2.15 -5.63
C PRO A 58 13.16 0.65 -5.41
N GLN A 59 12.57 0.02 -4.39
CA GLN A 59 12.77 -1.39 -4.11
C GLN A 59 11.49 -2.01 -3.57
N ILE A 60 11.11 -3.15 -4.15
CA ILE A 60 10.02 -4.00 -3.70
C ILE A 60 10.53 -5.43 -3.65
N ASP A 61 10.28 -6.16 -2.55
CA ASP A 61 10.55 -7.59 -2.44
C ASP A 61 9.25 -8.42 -2.43
N SER A 62 9.37 -9.72 -2.16
CA SER A 62 8.23 -10.64 -2.10
C SER A 62 7.24 -10.30 -0.98
N SER A 63 7.70 -9.75 0.15
CA SER A 63 6.83 -9.34 1.25
C SER A 63 5.97 -8.13 0.87
N GLY A 64 6.57 -7.17 0.16
CA GLY A 64 5.84 -6.04 -0.43
C GLY A 64 4.76 -6.49 -1.42
N LEU A 65 5.13 -7.35 -2.37
CA LEU A 65 4.20 -7.87 -3.37
C LEU A 65 3.07 -8.71 -2.74
N SER A 66 3.39 -9.58 -1.79
CA SER A 66 2.39 -10.41 -1.12
C SER A 66 1.36 -9.59 -0.35
N THR A 67 1.76 -8.44 0.22
CA THR A 67 0.86 -7.48 0.86
C THR A 67 -0.15 -6.91 -0.14
N LEU A 68 0.30 -6.49 -1.33
CA LEU A 68 -0.55 -6.00 -2.39
C LEU A 68 -1.54 -7.06 -2.89
N VAL A 69 -1.04 -8.28 -3.14
CA VAL A 69 -1.87 -9.42 -3.58
C VAL A 69 -2.91 -9.79 -2.53
N ARG A 70 -2.55 -9.78 -1.24
CA ARG A 70 -3.49 -10.10 -0.17
C ARG A 70 -4.67 -9.13 -0.14
N ILE A 71 -4.40 -7.84 -0.30
CA ILE A 71 -5.44 -6.81 -0.33
C ILE A 71 -6.27 -6.91 -1.61
N SER A 72 -5.67 -7.19 -2.76
CA SER A 72 -6.44 -7.35 -4.01
C SER A 72 -7.41 -8.53 -3.94
N ILE A 73 -6.99 -9.66 -3.36
CA ILE A 73 -7.87 -10.82 -3.11
C ILE A 73 -8.99 -10.47 -2.15
N GLN A 74 -8.69 -9.72 -1.08
CA GLN A 74 -9.71 -9.30 -0.11
C GLN A 74 -10.77 -8.41 -0.78
N LEU A 75 -10.35 -7.40 -1.54
CA LEU A 75 -11.24 -6.52 -2.29
C LEU A 75 -12.09 -7.28 -3.32
N ALA A 76 -11.51 -8.28 -3.99
CA ALA A 76 -12.23 -9.10 -4.97
C ALA A 76 -13.28 -10.03 -4.35
N ARG A 77 -13.19 -10.36 -3.05
CA ARG A 77 -14.18 -11.18 -2.33
C ARG A 77 -15.30 -10.34 -1.72
N GLU A 78 -15.03 -9.07 -1.44
CA GLU A 78 -15.95 -8.13 -0.80
C GLU A 78 -16.74 -7.25 -1.78
N GLY A 79 -16.48 -7.38 -3.09
CA GLY A 79 -17.24 -6.77 -4.18
C GLY A 79 -18.11 -7.79 -4.90
#